data_AF-A0A8J2NRQ7-F1
#
_entry.id   AF-A0A8J2NRQ7-F1
#
_cell.length_a   1.000
_cell.length_b   1.000
_cell.length_c   1.000
_cell.angle_alpha   90.00
_cell.angle_beta   90.00
_cell.angle_gamma   90.00
#
_symmetry.space_group_name_H-M   'P 1'
#
loop_
_entity.id
_entity.type
_entity.pdbx_description
1 polymer ?
#
loop_
_entity_poly.entity_id
_entity_poly.type
_entity_poly.pdbx_seq_one_letter_code
_entity_poly.pdbx_strand_id
1 'polypeptide(L)'
;MVRPFNNAFSDRINLDFIKSIKQRHGVSYNAVVMAAITGGIRRIMLQQGKAIPEVINAGLPIPLPRHPGTMTNHWTSAFIQLPVGMKDSFQRL
;
A
#
# COMPACT_ATOMS: atom_id res chain seq x y z
N MET A 1 -26.86 -16.64 -2.64
CA MET A 1 -25.69 -16.38 -3.49
C MET A 1 -24.46 -16.35 -2.59
N VAL A 2 -23.67 -17.44 -2.52
CA VAL A 2 -22.46 -17.50 -1.69
C VAL A 2 -21.33 -16.83 -2.47
N ARG A 3 -20.77 -15.73 -1.95
CA ARG A 3 -19.56 -15.13 -2.53
C ARG A 3 -18.38 -16.08 -2.24
N PRO A 4 -17.64 -16.55 -3.24
CA PRO A 4 -16.45 -17.36 -2.98
C PRO A 4 -15.44 -16.52 -2.18
N PHE A 5 -14.85 -17.12 -1.14
CA PHE A 5 -13.69 -16.55 -0.47
C PHE A 5 -12.51 -16.63 -1.44
N ASN A 6 -12.15 -15.50 -2.04
CA ASN A 6 -10.95 -15.40 -2.86
C ASN A 6 -9.74 -15.30 -1.93
N ASN A 7 -9.11 -16.44 -1.65
CA ASN A 7 -7.86 -16.46 -0.89
C ASN A 7 -6.70 -16.06 -1.82
N ALA A 8 -5.94 -15.03 -1.44
CA ALA A 8 -4.70 -14.65 -2.11
C ALA A 8 -3.53 -14.91 -1.15
N PHE A 9 -2.63 -15.81 -1.54
CA PHE A 9 -1.39 -16.10 -0.82
C PHE A 9 -0.19 -15.58 -1.62
N SER A 10 0.84 -15.14 -0.91
CA SER A 10 2.14 -14.78 -1.47
C SER A 10 3.24 -15.36 -0.60
N ASP A 11 4.43 -15.53 -1.17
CA ASP A 11 5.63 -15.74 -0.36
C ASP A 11 5.81 -14.59 0.64
N ARG A 12 6.41 -14.91 1.79
CA ARG A 12 6.71 -13.91 2.81
C ARG A 12 7.76 -12.95 2.29
N ILE A 13 7.44 -11.66 2.32
CA ILE A 13 8.41 -10.61 2.02
C ILE A 13 9.28 -10.38 3.25
N ASN A 14 10.60 -10.36 3.05
CA ASN A 14 11.55 -10.14 4.14
C ASN A 14 11.41 -8.70 4.70
N LEU A 15 11.12 -8.57 6.00
CA LEU A 15 10.96 -7.29 6.67
C LEU A 15 12.26 -6.47 6.73
N ASP A 16 13.40 -7.12 6.86
CA ASP A 16 14.69 -6.43 6.97
C ASP A 16 15.09 -5.81 5.63
N PHE A 17 14.67 -6.43 4.53
CA PHE A 17 14.80 -5.84 3.21
C PHE A 17 14.02 -4.51 3.11
N ILE A 18 12.76 -4.48 3.55
CA ILE A 18 11.93 -3.26 3.55
C ILE A 18 12.56 -2.17 4.45
N LYS A 19 13.02 -2.55 5.64
CA LYS A 19 13.70 -1.62 6.56
C LYS A 19 15.00 -1.06 5.96
N SER A 20 15.76 -1.87 5.22
CA SER A 20 17.00 -1.41 4.58
C SER A 20 16.74 -0.33 3.54
N ILE A 21 15.67 -0.47 2.74
CA ILE A 21 15.24 0.54 1.75
C ILE A 21 14.83 1.83 2.47
N LYS A 22 13.99 1.70 3.52
CA LYS A 22 13.57 2.83 4.35
C LYS A 22 14.78 3.63 4.85
N GLN A 23 15.76 2.96 5.45
CA GLN A 23 16.95 3.60 6.02
C GLN A 23 17.81 4.27 4.95
N ARG A 24 18.05 3.57 3.83
CA ARG A 24 18.86 4.09 2.72
C ARG A 24 18.29 5.39 2.13
N HIS A 25 16.97 5.52 2.11
CA HIS A 25 16.29 6.64 1.45
C HIS A 25 15.67 7.65 2.41
N GLY A 26 15.80 7.46 3.73
CA GLY A 26 15.27 8.40 4.73
C GLY A 26 13.75 8.51 4.75
N VAL A 27 13.02 7.51 4.24
CA VAL A 27 11.55 7.51 4.15
C VAL A 27 10.90 6.76 5.32
N SER A 28 9.57 6.66 5.35
CA SER A 28 8.85 5.83 6.33
C SER A 28 8.75 4.37 5.86
N TYR A 29 8.54 3.43 6.80
CA TYR A 29 8.29 2.03 6.43
C TYR A 29 7.05 1.91 5.52
N ASN A 30 6.00 2.64 5.86
CA ASN A 30 4.75 2.65 5.10
C ASN A 30 4.95 3.25 3.70
N ALA A 31 5.84 4.24 3.53
CA ALA A 31 6.15 4.79 2.21
C ALA A 31 6.70 3.71 1.27
N VAL A 32 7.65 2.89 1.75
CA VAL A 32 8.18 1.76 0.97
C VAL A 32 7.08 0.76 0.58
N VAL A 33 6.20 0.41 1.54
CA VAL A 33 5.09 -0.51 1.29
C VAL A 33 4.10 0.08 0.27
N MET A 34 3.73 1.35 0.40
CA MET A 34 2.82 2.02 -0.52
C MET A 34 3.42 2.16 -1.92
N ALA A 35 4.71 2.46 -2.04
CA ALA A 35 5.41 2.51 -3.31
C ALA A 35 5.40 1.15 -4.02
N ALA A 36 5.61 0.06 -3.26
CA ALA A 36 5.56 -1.30 -3.77
C ALA A 36 4.15 -1.69 -4.24
N ILE A 37 3.11 -1.39 -3.46
CA ILE A 37 1.70 -1.60 -3.84
C ILE A 37 1.35 -0.82 -5.09
N THR A 38 1.71 0.47 -5.15
CA THR A 38 1.50 1.35 -6.31
C THR A 38 2.16 0.79 -7.57
N GLY A 39 3.41 0.33 -7.47
CA GLY A 39 4.12 -0.32 -8.56
C GLY A 39 3.48 -1.65 -9.00
N GLY A 40 2.99 -2.45 -8.05
CA GLY A 40 2.26 -3.69 -8.32
C GLY A 40 0.95 -3.45 -9.08
N ILE A 41 0.14 -2.49 -8.62
CA ILE A 41 -1.10 -2.08 -9.30
C ILE A 41 -0.79 -1.62 -10.72
N ARG A 42 0.20 -0.73 -10.89
CA ARG A 42 0.63 -0.26 -12.21
C ARG A 42 1.01 -1.42 -13.13
N ARG A 43 1.81 -2.39 -12.65
CA ARG A 43 2.22 -3.56 -13.42
C ARG A 43 1.02 -4.40 -13.87
N ILE A 44 0.07 -4.65 -12.98
CA ILE A 44 -1.15 -5.42 -13.30
C ILE A 44 -1.97 -4.69 -14.37
N MET A 45 -2.14 -3.38 -14.25
CA MET A 45 -2.88 -2.59 -15.24
C MET A 45 -2.22 -2.63 -16.62
N LEU A 46 -0.89 -2.51 -16.68
CA LEU A 46 -0.12 -2.65 -17.92
C LEU A 46 -0.27 -4.04 -18.54
N GLN A 47 -0.18 -5.11 -17.74
CA GLN A 47 -0.37 -6.49 -18.19
C GLN A 47 -1.78 -6.73 -18.77
N GLN A 48 -2.77 -6.00 -18.27
CA GLN A 48 -4.16 -6.06 -18.74
C GLN A 48 -4.45 -5.11 -19.93
N GLY A 49 -3.45 -4.38 -20.44
CA GLY A 49 -3.64 -3.39 -21.51
C GLY A 49 -4.53 -2.21 -21.09
N LYS A 50 -4.66 -1.92 -19.79
CA LYS A 50 -5.48 -0.83 -19.28
C LYS A 50 -4.72 0.49 -19.33
N ALA A 51 -5.44 1.58 -19.58
CA ALA A 51 -4.91 2.93 -19.43
C ALA A 51 -4.49 3.17 -17.97
N ILE A 52 -3.32 3.77 -17.77
CA ILE A 52 -2.79 4.07 -16.44
C ILE A 52 -3.20 5.50 -16.06
N PRO A 53 -4.01 5.70 -15.01
CA PRO A 53 -4.32 7.04 -14.53
C PRO A 53 -3.09 7.66 -13.85
N GLU A 54 -3.12 8.97 -13.63
CA GLU A 54 -2.06 9.64 -12.85
C GLU A 54 -2.04 9.15 -11.39
N VAL A 55 -3.22 9.07 -10.78
CA VAL A 55 -3.40 8.68 -9.38
C VAL A 55 -4.55 7.69 -9.20
N ILE A 56 -4.46 6.87 -8.16
CA ILE A 56 -5.58 6.09 -7.62
C ILE A 56 -5.79 6.51 -6.16
N ASN A 57 -7.02 6.87 -5.80
CA ASN A 57 -7.37 7.17 -4.42
C ASN A 57 -7.56 5.87 -3.64
N ALA A 58 -6.83 5.70 -2.55
CA ALA A 58 -6.94 4.56 -1.65
C ALA A 58 -7.42 5.02 -0.28
N GLY A 59 -8.48 4.38 0.21
CA GLY A 59 -8.96 4.53 1.59
C GLY A 59 -8.21 3.58 2.51
N LEU A 60 -7.80 4.06 3.69
CA LEU A 60 -7.03 3.30 4.67
C LEU A 60 -7.62 3.50 6.06
N PRO A 61 -7.84 2.42 6.83
CA PRO A 61 -8.05 2.56 8.26
C PRO A 61 -6.73 2.90 8.93
N ILE A 62 -6.75 3.90 9.82
CA ILE A 62 -5.59 4.29 10.61
C ILE A 62 -5.95 4.30 12.10
N PRO A 63 -5.05 3.85 12.98
CA PRO A 63 -5.32 3.83 14.41
C PRO A 63 -5.43 5.26 14.94
N LEU A 64 -6.44 5.52 15.77
CA LEU A 64 -6.50 6.76 16.51
C LEU A 64 -5.55 6.67 17.71
N PRO A 65 -4.82 7.76 18.05
CA PRO A 65 -4.01 7.80 19.27
C PRO A 65 -4.86 7.55 20.52
N ARG A 66 -4.20 7.11 21.60
CA ARG A 66 -4.83 6.87 22.92
C ARG A 66 -5.97 5.84 22.88
N HIS A 67 -5.73 4.70 22.23
CA HIS A 67 -6.67 3.57 22.24
C HIS A 67 -7.02 3.19 23.69
N PRO A 68 -8.30 3.02 24.03
CA PRO A 68 -8.71 2.59 25.37
C PRO A 68 -8.20 1.16 25.66
N GLY A 69 -7.93 0.82 26.91
CA GLY A 69 -7.47 -0.53 27.29
C GLY A 69 -8.53 -1.64 27.14
N THR A 70 -9.67 -1.35 26.54
CA THR A 70 -10.79 -2.27 26.32
C THR A 70 -10.93 -2.60 24.83
N MET A 71 -11.52 -3.75 24.52
CA MET A 71 -11.77 -4.17 23.15
C MET A 71 -12.89 -3.34 22.52
N THR A 72 -12.54 -2.35 21.71
CA THR A 72 -13.48 -1.46 21.00
C THR A 72 -12.88 -1.00 19.67
N ASN A 73 -13.73 -0.49 18.78
CA ASN A 73 -13.28 0.15 17.56
C ASN A 73 -12.77 1.57 17.87
N HIS A 74 -11.47 1.78 17.71
CA HIS A 74 -10.84 3.09 17.93
C HIS A 74 -9.86 3.42 16.80
N TRP A 75 -10.42 3.83 15.66
CA TRP A 75 -9.69 4.11 14.43
C TRP A 75 -10.42 5.19 13.63
N THR A 76 -9.75 5.78 12.65
CA THR A 76 -10.32 6.72 11.68
C THR A 76 -9.87 6.36 10.26
N SER A 77 -10.48 6.96 9.26
CA SER A 77 -10.13 6.74 7.86
C SER A 77 -9.21 7.85 7.35
N ALA A 78 -8.22 7.48 6.55
CA ALA A 78 -7.47 8.39 5.70
C ALA A 78 -7.66 8.03 4.24
N PHE A 79 -7.58 9.02 3.36
CA PHE A 79 -7.48 8.81 1.92
C PHE A 79 -6.11 9.27 1.45
N ILE A 80 -5.42 8.44 0.69
CA ILE A 80 -4.14 8.77 0.08
C ILE A 80 -4.22 8.64 -1.44
N GLN A 81 -3.37 9.39 -2.12
CA GLN A 81 -3.19 9.27 -3.57
C GLN A 81 -2.01 8.36 -3.86
N LEU A 82 -2.26 7.24 -4.55
CA LEU A 82 -1.24 6.35 -5.06
C LEU A 82 -0.81 6.83 -6.44
N PRO A 83 0.45 7.30 -6.64
CA PRO A 83 0.91 7.87 -7.91
C PRO A 83 1.22 6.76 -8.92
N VAL A 84 0.20 6.04 -9.39
CA VAL A 84 0.37 4.93 -10.33
C VAL A 84 0.84 5.38 -11.72
N GLY A 85 0.60 6.64 -12.10
CA GLY A 85 1.08 7.25 -13.34
C GLY A 85 2.60 7.44 -13.37
N MET A 86 3.21 7.65 -12.20
CA MET A 86 4.65 7.82 -12.04
C MET A 86 5.39 6.55 -12.42
N LYS A 87 6.27 6.63 -13.44
CA LYS A 87 6.99 5.48 -14.01
C LYS A 87 8.16 5.03 -13.15
N ASP A 88 8.94 5.98 -12.66
CA ASP A 88 10.12 5.71 -11.84
C ASP A 88 9.71 5.20 -10.45
N SER A 89 10.26 4.06 -10.03
CA SER A 89 10.04 3.50 -8.69
C SER A 89 10.63 4.35 -7.58
N PHE A 90 11.75 5.02 -7.85
CA PHE A 90 12.41 5.84 -6.85
C PHE A 90 11.59 7.09 -6.52
N GLN A 91 11.01 7.73 -7.53
CA GLN A 91 10.13 8.89 -7.31
C GLN A 91 8.84 8.55 -6.55
N ARG A 92 8.46 7.26 -6.46
CA ARG A 92 7.28 6.80 -5.71
C ARG A 92 7.54 6.53 -4.22
N LEU A 93 8.81 6.57 -3.77
CA LEU A 93 9.20 6.42 -2.37
C LEU A 93 9.03 7.74 -1.61
#